data_AF-A0A4Y2R6M3-F1
#
_entry.id   AF-A0A4Y2R6M3-F1
#
_cell.length_a   1.000
_cell.length_b   1.000
_cell.length_c   1.000
_cell.angle_alpha   90.00
_cell.angle_beta   90.00
_cell.angle_gamma   90.00
#
_symmetry.space_group_name_H-M   'P 1'
#
loop_
_entity.id
_entity.type
_entity.pdbx_description
1 polymer ?
#
loop_
_entity_poly.entity_id
_entity_poly.type
_entity_poly.pdbx_seq_one_letter_code
_entity_poly.pdbx_strand_id
1 'polypeptide(L)'
;MLTRGLFEYATKLSQWLSEHNQFPKIDVIMSIDSEIAGGNEVNCHLSEEIGRDMISKMMGKKFENVKFKRKGKVVILASINSSVKICNISTVVDPHILFHSQSSKAVR
;
A
#
# COMPACT_ATOMS: atom_id res chain seq x y z
N MET A 1 17.01 6.66 28.29
CA MET A 1 16.03 7.72 28.64
C MET A 1 15.11 8.07 27.46
N LEU A 2 15.61 8.18 26.22
CA LEU A 2 14.82 8.48 25.01
C LEU A 2 13.69 7.47 24.69
N THR A 3 13.89 6.18 24.96
CA THR A 3 12.89 5.12 24.70
C THR A 3 11.70 5.15 25.66
N ARG A 4 11.87 5.69 26.87
CA ARG A 4 10.82 5.70 27.90
C ARG A 4 9.75 6.76 27.62
N GLY A 5 10.17 7.94 27.16
CA GLY A 5 9.25 9.00 26.73
C GLY A 5 8.43 8.58 25.50
N LEU A 6 9.08 7.99 24.49
CA LEU A 6 8.38 7.54 23.28
C LEU A 6 7.30 6.49 23.57
N PHE A 7 7.58 5.57 24.51
CA PHE A 7 6.63 4.54 24.94
C PHE A 7 5.42 5.14 25.68
N GLU A 8 5.65 6.18 26.49
CA GLU A 8 4.58 6.88 27.20
C GLU A 8 3.63 7.62 26.23
N TYR A 9 4.18 8.30 25.22
CA TYR A 9 3.37 8.95 24.17
C TYR A 9 2.56 7.94 23.36
N ALA A 10 3.16 6.82 22.96
CA ALA A 10 2.46 5.78 22.22
C ALA A 10 1.30 5.18 23.05
N THR A 11 1.52 4.98 24.36
CA THR A 11 0.50 4.44 25.26
C THR A 11 -0.67 5.43 25.42
N LYS A 12 -0.38 6.71 25.65
CA LYS A 12 -1.40 7.76 25.78
C LYS A 12 -2.20 7.93 24.50
N LEU A 13 -1.54 7.91 23.34
CA LEU A 13 -2.20 8.01 22.04
C LEU A 13 -3.10 6.79 21.79
N SER A 14 -2.63 5.58 22.08
CA SER A 14 -3.41 4.35 21.95
C SER A 14 -4.66 4.38 22.83
N GLN A 15 -4.51 4.82 24.08
CA GLN A 15 -5.63 4.99 25.00
C GLN A 15 -6.65 6.01 24.46
N TRP A 16 -6.19 7.17 24.01
CA TRP A 16 -7.06 8.21 23.46
C TRP A 16 -7.81 7.74 22.21
N LEU A 17 -7.16 7.03 21.29
CA LEU A 17 -7.80 6.46 20.10
C LEU A 17 -8.81 5.36 20.43
N SER A 18 -8.62 4.63 21.54
CA SER A 18 -9.56 3.62 22.01
C SER A 18 -10.82 4.24 22.60
N GLU A 19 -10.68 5.37 23.30
CA GLU A 19 -11.79 6.14 23.88
C GLU A 19 -12.51 6.99 22.83
N HIS A 20 -11.78 7.45 21.81
CA HIS A 20 -12.26 8.31 20.73
C HIS A 20 -11.99 7.66 19.36
N ASN A 21 -12.81 6.68 18.99
CA ASN A 21 -12.68 6.05 17.67
C ASN A 21 -13.14 7.00 16.56
N GLN A 22 -12.18 7.70 15.95
CA GLN A 22 -12.40 8.59 14.81
C GLN A 22 -12.51 7.84 13.47
N PHE A 23 -12.21 6.54 13.46
CA PHE A 23 -12.24 5.71 12.27
C PHE A 23 -13.43 4.76 12.33
N PRO A 24 -14.58 5.13 11.72
CA PRO A 24 -15.70 4.20 11.61
C PRO A 24 -15.21 2.93 10.92
N LYS A 25 -15.74 1.79 11.37
CA LYS A 25 -15.39 0.50 10.77
C LYS A 25 -15.99 0.47 9.36
N ILE A 26 -15.14 0.66 8.37
CA ILE A 26 -15.48 0.66 6.95
C ILE A 26 -14.92 -0.60 6.31
N ASP A 27 -15.67 -1.18 5.37
CA ASP A 27 -15.27 -2.41 4.66
C ASP A 27 -14.20 -2.16 3.58
N VAL A 28 -13.75 -0.91 3.45
CA VAL A 28 -12.86 -0.43 2.39
C VAL A 28 -11.62 0.21 3.02
N ILE A 29 -10.44 -0.14 2.50
CA ILE A 29 -9.20 0.51 2.90
C ILE A 29 -9.07 1.82 2.15
N MET A 30 -9.02 2.93 2.87
CA MET A 30 -8.88 4.27 2.28
C MET A 30 -7.57 4.92 2.73
N SER A 31 -6.88 5.55 1.79
CA SER A 31 -5.74 6.39 2.11
C SER A 31 -6.18 7.71 2.72
N ILE A 32 -5.57 8.13 3.81
CA ILE A 32 -5.83 9.44 4.42
C ILE A 32 -5.16 10.57 3.60
N ASP A 33 -4.02 10.27 2.95
CA ASP A 33 -3.24 11.26 2.22
C ASP A 33 -3.82 11.63 0.84
N SER A 34 -4.39 10.63 0.16
CA SER A 34 -4.87 10.73 -1.22
C SER A 34 -6.38 10.58 -1.32
N GLU A 35 -7.06 10.24 -0.22
CA GLU A 35 -8.50 9.97 -0.16
C GLU A 35 -8.95 8.82 -1.10
N ILE A 36 -8.00 8.06 -1.65
CA ILE A 36 -8.28 6.95 -2.57
C ILE A 36 -8.71 5.73 -1.76
N ALA A 37 -9.85 5.18 -2.13
CA ALA A 37 -10.34 3.89 -1.68
C ALA A 37 -9.71 2.76 -2.50
N GLY A 38 -9.14 1.78 -1.81
CA GLY A 38 -8.64 0.55 -2.39
C GLY A 38 -9.77 -0.39 -2.81
N GLY A 39 -9.64 -1.01 -3.98
CA GLY A 39 -10.52 -2.09 -4.41
C GLY A 39 -10.25 -3.40 -3.68
N ASN A 40 -11.00 -4.44 -4.05
CA ASN A 40 -10.89 -5.79 -3.49
C ASN A 40 -9.50 -6.44 -3.73
N GLU A 41 -8.70 -5.87 -4.62
CA GLU A 41 -7.32 -6.29 -4.87
C GLU A 41 -6.33 -5.87 -3.77
N VAL A 42 -6.66 -4.86 -2.93
CA VAL A 42 -5.79 -4.41 -1.83
C VAL A 42 -5.86 -5.41 -0.69
N ASN A 43 -4.70 -5.93 -0.28
CA ASN A 43 -4.59 -6.88 0.82
C ASN A 43 -3.52 -6.48 1.85
N CYS A 44 -3.08 -5.21 1.87
CA CYS A 44 -2.02 -4.74 2.77
C CYS A 44 -2.34 -4.93 4.26
N HIS A 45 -3.61 -4.95 4.64
CA HIS A 45 -4.08 -5.27 5.98
C HIS A 45 -3.73 -6.70 6.42
N LEU A 46 -3.51 -7.62 5.47
CA LEU A 46 -3.09 -9.00 5.70
C LEU A 46 -1.58 -9.19 5.53
N SER A 47 -0.81 -8.11 5.44
CA SER A 47 0.63 -8.17 5.14
C SER A 47 1.42 -9.06 6.11
N GLU A 48 1.07 -9.03 7.40
CA GLU A 48 1.69 -9.87 8.41
C GLU A 48 1.39 -11.36 8.16
N GLU A 49 0.11 -11.71 7.95
CA GLU A 49 -0.32 -13.09 7.71
C GLU A 49 0.33 -13.66 6.44
N ILE A 50 0.28 -12.89 5.35
CA ILE A 50 0.91 -13.24 4.06
C ILE A 50 2.42 -13.38 4.23
N GLY A 51 3.06 -12.46 4.96
CA GLY A 51 4.51 -12.52 5.23
C GLY A 51 4.89 -13.76 6.03
N ARG A 52 4.11 -14.09 7.07
CA ARG A 52 4.34 -15.27 7.91
C ARG A 52 4.19 -16.57 7.13
N ASP A 53 3.13 -16.68 6.32
CA ASP A 53 2.91 -17.81 5.41
C ASP A 53 4.06 -17.95 4.40
N MET A 54 4.54 -16.83 3.85
CA MET A 54 5.65 -16.82 2.90
C MET A 54 6.96 -17.31 3.54
N ILE A 55 7.27 -16.81 4.75
CA ILE A 55 8.45 -17.25 5.51
C ILE A 55 8.35 -18.74 5.83
N SER A 56 7.18 -19.21 6.32
CA SER A 56 6.94 -20.61 6.62
C SER A 56 7.19 -21.52 5.40
N LYS A 57 6.75 -21.11 4.20
CA LYS A 57 6.97 -21.86 2.95
C LYS A 57 8.43 -21.90 2.49
N MET A 58 9.25 -20.94 2.93
CA MET A 58 10.68 -20.85 2.62
C MET A 58 11.54 -21.66 3.61
N MET A 59 11.08 -21.85 4.84
CA MET A 59 11.81 -22.61 5.86
C MET A 59 12.14 -24.02 5.36
N GLY A 60 13.41 -24.42 5.52
CA GLY A 60 13.90 -25.75 5.14
C GLY A 60 14.08 -25.98 3.64
N LYS A 61 13.84 -24.97 2.78
CA LYS A 61 14.07 -25.06 1.32
C LYS A 61 15.29 -24.25 0.91
N LYS A 62 16.01 -24.74 -0.11
CA LYS A 62 17.03 -23.93 -0.80
C LYS A 62 16.36 -22.81 -1.58
N PHE A 63 17.03 -21.66 -1.69
CA PHE A 63 16.52 -20.48 -2.37
C PHE A 63 16.10 -20.74 -3.82
N GLU A 64 16.87 -21.56 -4.54
CA GLU A 64 16.57 -22.00 -5.92
C GLU A 64 15.19 -22.69 -6.08
N ASN A 65 14.72 -23.34 -5.01
CA ASN A 65 13.47 -24.10 -5.00
C ASN A 65 12.28 -23.27 -4.49
N VAL A 66 12.52 -22.04 -4.03
CA VAL A 66 11.45 -21.13 -3.60
C VAL A 66 10.87 -20.45 -4.83
N LYS A 67 9.60 -20.74 -5.13
CA LYS A 67 8.85 -20.05 -6.20
C LYS A 67 7.83 -19.09 -5.59
N PHE A 68 7.98 -17.81 -5.86
CA PHE A 68 7.00 -16.78 -5.47
C PHE A 68 5.85 -16.74 -6.47
N LYS A 69 4.63 -17.00 -6.01
CA LYS A 69 3.43 -16.81 -6.83
C LYS A 69 2.95 -15.38 -6.70
N ARG A 70 2.48 -14.77 -7.80
CA ARG A 70 1.86 -13.42 -7.79
C ARG A 70 0.67 -13.33 -6.83
N LYS A 71 -0.07 -14.43 -6.65
CA LYS A 71 -1.18 -14.52 -5.67
C LYS A 71 -0.74 -14.45 -4.20
N GLY A 72 0.52 -14.74 -3.88
CA GLY A 72 1.06 -14.67 -2.52
C GLY A 72 1.76 -13.34 -2.22
N LYS A 73 1.59 -12.32 -3.07
CA LYS A 73 2.19 -11.01 -2.90
C LYS A 73 1.22 -10.07 -2.19
N VAL A 74 1.75 -9.25 -1.30
CA VAL A 74 1.03 -8.12 -0.73
C VAL A 74 0.86 -7.03 -1.79
N VAL A 75 -0.38 -6.61 -2.00
CA VAL A 75 -0.81 -5.51 -2.86
C VAL A 75 -1.14 -4.32 -1.97
N ILE A 76 -0.36 -3.26 -2.12
CA ILE A 76 -0.52 -1.99 -1.40
C ILE A 76 -1.31 -1.00 -2.25
N LEU A 77 -2.02 -0.08 -1.59
CA LEU A 77 -2.87 0.92 -2.23
C LEU A 77 -2.14 1.75 -3.29
N ALA A 78 -0.89 2.16 -2.99
CA ALA A 78 -0.03 2.87 -3.93
C ALA A 78 0.26 2.11 -5.24
N SER A 79 0.15 0.77 -5.24
CA SER A 79 0.32 -0.03 -6.47
C SER A 79 -0.80 0.19 -7.49
N ILE A 80 -2.00 0.55 -7.02
CA ILE A 80 -3.19 0.75 -7.86
C ILE A 80 -3.15 2.11 -8.55
N ASN A 81 -2.55 3.10 -7.89
CA ASN A 81 -2.48 4.49 -8.37
C ASN A 81 -1.50 4.69 -9.54
N SER A 82 -0.77 3.66 -9.97
CA SER A 82 0.19 3.75 -11.09
C SER A 82 -0.47 3.79 -12.47
N SER A 83 -1.79 3.59 -12.57
CA SER A 83 -2.53 3.66 -13.84
C SER A 83 -3.66 4.67 -13.79
N VAL A 84 -3.67 5.60 -14.75
CA VAL A 84 -4.81 6.49 -15.02
C VAL A 84 -5.74 5.75 -15.99
N LYS A 85 -7.03 5.63 -15.66
CA LYS A 85 -8.04 5.10 -16.59
C LYS A 85 -8.46 6.21 -17.55
N ILE A 86 -7.97 6.16 -18.78
CA ILE A 86 -8.49 7.00 -19.88
C ILE A 86 -9.35 6.08 -20.77
N CYS A 87 -10.65 6.37 -20.85
CA CYS A 87 -11.60 5.68 -21.74
C CYS A 87 -11.56 4.13 -21.66
N ASN A 88 -11.68 3.56 -20.46
CA ASN A 88 -11.67 2.10 -20.20
C ASN A 88 -10.38 1.35 -20.56
N ILE A 89 -9.31 2.04 -20.95
CA ILE A 89 -8.00 1.44 -21.18
C ILE A 89 -7.09 1.89 -20.03
N SER A 90 -6.64 0.91 -19.22
CA SER A 90 -5.70 1.15 -18.14
C SER A 90 -4.29 1.27 -18.71
N THR A 91 -3.73 2.48 -18.77
CA THR A 91 -2.33 2.69 -19.15
C THR A 91 -1.53 3.16 -17.94
N VAL A 92 -0.38 2.52 -17.72
CA VAL A 92 0.63 2.99 -16.76
C VAL A 92 1.26 4.23 -17.37
N VAL A 93 1.07 5.38 -16.74
CA VAL A 93 1.60 6.65 -17.25
C VAL A 93 2.89 6.96 -16.51
N ASP A 94 4.01 6.88 -17.22
CA ASP A 94 5.27 7.43 -16.74
C ASP A 94 5.16 8.96 -16.70
N PRO A 95 5.35 9.61 -15.54
CA PRO A 95 5.36 11.06 -15.41
C PRO A 95 6.28 11.76 -16.42
N HIS A 96 7.39 11.15 -16.83
CA HIS A 96 8.32 11.73 -17.80
C HIS A 96 7.72 11.88 -19.21
N ILE A 97 6.81 10.98 -19.61
CA ILE A 97 6.15 11.04 -20.93
C ILE A 97 5.17 12.23 -20.99
N LEU A 98 4.50 12.53 -19.88
CA LEU A 98 3.59 13.68 -19.76
C LEU A 98 4.34 14.99 -19.99
N PHE A 99 5.50 15.18 -19.36
CA PHE A 99 6.29 16.41 -19.50
C PHE A 99 6.88 16.61 -20.89
N HIS A 100 7.19 15.53 -21.62
CA HIS A 100 7.72 15.62 -22.99
C HIS A 100 6.65 16.03 -24.02
N SER A 101 5.38 15.62 -23.81
CA SER A 101 4.28 15.97 -24.70
C SER A 101 3.83 17.43 -24.59
N GLN A 102 3.96 18.04 -23.41
CA GLN A 102 3.58 19.44 -23.16
C GLN A 102 4.64 20.43 -23.65
N SER A 103 5.92 20.04 -23.61
CA SER A 103 7.04 20.88 -24.07
C SER A 103 7.10 21.01 -25.60
N SER A 104 6.60 20.04 -26.35
CA SER A 104 6.53 20.11 -27.83
C SER A 104 5.36 20.96 -28.35
N LYS A 105 4.35 21.27 -27.52
CA LYS A 105 3.20 22.11 -27.91
C LYS A 105 3.39 23.60 -27.63
N ALA A 106 4.46 23.98 -26.93
CA ALA A 106 4.79 25.38 -26.65
C ALA A 106 5.69 26.04 -27.72
N VAL A 107 6.05 25.32 -28.79
CA VAL A 107 6.88 25.83 -29.90
C VAL A 107 6.13 25.79 -31.24
N ARG A 108 4.85 26.15 -31.24
CA ARG A 108 4.12 26.57 -32.45
C ARG A 108 3.14 27.67 -32.13
#